data_AF-A0A914CWN7-F1
#
_entry.id   AF-A0A914CWN7-F1
#
_cell.length_a   1.000
_cell.length_b   1.000
_cell.length_c   1.000
_cell.angle_alpha   90.00
_cell.angle_beta   90.00
_cell.angle_gamma   90.00
#
_symmetry.space_group_name_H-M   'P 1'
#
loop_
_entity.id
_entity.type
_entity.pdbx_description
1 polymer ?
#
loop_
_entity_poly.entity_id
_entity_poly.type
_entity_poly.pdbx_seq_one_letter_code
_entity_poly.pdbx_strand_id
1 'polypeptide(L)'
;MTSKKGQDFFPYAYNNNFLGGAHSYWSGFYTSKPAFKGLLIRKINAISLDENVIDQNLKIQKLERAVALSQHHDAITGTSKDAVTKDYIRRLLRGWDAGETSLNNALTLLSPSGKNMQNLKICRQMNETDCHDELMG
;
A
#
# COMPACT_ATOMS: atom_id res chain seq x y z
N MET A 1 12.56 -13.67 29.85
CA MET A 1 13.16 -13.82 28.49
C MET A 1 13.95 -12.57 28.18
N THR A 2 15.27 -12.60 28.32
CA THR A 2 16.15 -11.53 27.83
C THR A 2 16.57 -11.92 26.41
N SER A 3 16.01 -11.25 25.40
CA SER A 3 16.50 -11.40 24.01
C SER A 3 18.00 -11.10 23.98
N LYS A 4 18.80 -11.98 23.36
CA LYS A 4 20.19 -11.66 23.03
C LYS A 4 20.15 -10.44 22.13
N LYS A 5 20.65 -9.31 22.62
CA LYS A 5 20.65 -8.01 21.93
C LYS A 5 21.30 -8.20 20.56
N GLY A 6 20.49 -8.27 19.50
CA GLY A 6 20.93 -8.64 18.15
C GLY A 6 19.93 -9.45 17.31
N GLN A 7 18.77 -9.84 17.86
CA GLN A 7 17.66 -10.45 17.13
C GLN A 7 16.40 -9.58 17.24
N ASP A 8 15.35 -9.92 16.48
CA ASP A 8 14.06 -9.24 16.58
C ASP A 8 13.27 -9.67 17.83
N PHE A 9 12.06 -9.12 17.98
CA PHE A 9 11.15 -9.40 19.08
C PHE A 9 9.84 -10.03 18.60
N PHE A 10 9.89 -10.84 17.54
CA PHE A 10 8.72 -11.53 16.99
C PHE A 10 8.73 -13.05 17.30
N PRO A 11 7.56 -13.69 17.45
CA PRO A 11 6.23 -13.08 17.59
C PRO A 11 6.00 -12.51 18.99
N TYR A 12 5.26 -11.40 19.07
CA TYR A 12 4.80 -10.87 20.36
C TYR A 12 3.70 -11.76 20.95
N ALA A 13 3.77 -11.99 22.26
CA ALA A 13 2.68 -12.59 23.03
C ALA A 13 2.47 -11.77 24.29
N TYR A 14 1.22 -11.37 24.55
CA TYR A 14 0.85 -10.73 25.82
C TYR A 14 0.93 -11.73 26.98
N ASN A 15 0.50 -12.97 26.73
CA ASN A 15 0.56 -14.07 27.67
C ASN A 15 1.01 -15.35 26.95
N ASN A 16 2.06 -15.97 27.46
CA ASN A 16 2.64 -17.21 26.95
C ASN A 16 2.66 -18.33 28.02
N ASN A 17 1.74 -18.28 28.99
CA ASN A 17 1.78 -19.15 30.17
C ASN A 17 1.86 -20.64 29.80
N PHE A 18 2.98 -21.27 30.14
CA PHE A 18 3.31 -22.64 29.79
C PHE A 18 2.53 -23.68 30.63
N LEU A 19 1.85 -23.23 31.69
CA LEU A 19 1.13 -24.07 32.66
C LEU A 19 -0.39 -24.17 32.37
N GLY A 20 -0.82 -24.00 31.11
CA GLY A 20 -2.21 -24.25 30.70
C GLY A 20 -3.14 -23.02 30.69
N GLY A 21 -2.59 -21.81 30.70
CA GLY A 21 -3.35 -20.58 30.45
C GLY A 21 -3.53 -20.29 28.94
N ALA A 22 -4.45 -19.40 28.58
CA ALA A 22 -4.68 -19.04 27.19
C ALA A 22 -3.44 -18.37 26.54
N HIS A 23 -2.91 -19.02 25.50
CA HIS A 23 -1.83 -18.46 24.68
C HIS A 23 -2.37 -17.28 23.83
N SER A 24 -1.72 -16.12 23.95
CA SER A 24 -2.17 -14.88 23.30
C SER A 24 -1.08 -14.31 22.38
N TYR A 25 -0.67 -15.08 21.38
CA TYR A 25 0.28 -14.66 20.35
C TYR A 25 -0.39 -13.74 19.33
N TRP A 26 0.26 -12.62 19.02
CA TRP A 26 -0.23 -11.64 18.07
C TRP A 26 0.37 -11.90 16.69
N SER A 27 0.12 -13.08 16.13
CA SER A 27 0.55 -13.44 14.77
C SER A 27 -0.56 -13.30 13.73
N GLY A 28 -1.83 -13.18 14.16
CA GLY A 28 -2.96 -13.05 13.23
C GLY A 28 -2.93 -11.78 12.38
N PHE A 29 -2.37 -10.68 12.88
CA PHE A 29 -2.26 -9.43 12.13
C PHE A 29 -1.26 -9.50 10.96
N TYR A 30 -0.42 -10.55 10.90
CA TYR A 30 0.45 -10.80 9.75
C TYR A 30 -0.39 -10.99 8.47
N THR A 31 -1.57 -11.61 8.58
CA THR A 31 -2.44 -11.94 7.43
C THR A 31 -3.77 -11.17 7.41
N SER A 32 -4.18 -10.56 8.52
CA SER A 32 -5.46 -9.84 8.62
C SER A 32 -5.64 -8.78 7.53
N LYS A 33 -6.84 -8.72 6.92
CA LYS A 33 -7.18 -7.83 5.80
C LYS A 33 -6.19 -7.91 4.62
N PRO A 34 -5.98 -9.11 4.02
CA PRO A 34 -4.92 -9.34 3.04
C PRO A 34 -5.10 -8.52 1.76
N ALA A 35 -6.34 -8.26 1.33
CA ALA A 35 -6.62 -7.40 0.18
C ALA A 35 -6.10 -5.96 0.37
N PHE A 36 -6.24 -5.40 1.58
CA PHE A 36 -5.71 -4.08 1.91
C PHE A 36 -4.17 -4.07 1.92
N LYS A 37 -3.53 -5.08 2.52
CA LYS A 37 -2.07 -5.25 2.49
C LYS A 37 -1.55 -5.29 1.04
N GLY A 38 -2.19 -6.10 0.19
CA GLY A 38 -1.84 -6.21 -1.23
C GLY A 38 -2.01 -4.90 -1.99
N LEU A 39 -3.11 -4.18 -1.73
CA LEU A 39 -3.32 -2.85 -2.30
C LEU A 39 -2.19 -1.89 -1.89
N LEU A 40 -1.86 -1.80 -0.61
CA LEU A 40 -0.83 -0.88 -0.13
C LEU A 40 0.54 -1.16 -0.76
N ILE A 41 0.95 -2.42 -0.87
CA ILE A 41 2.21 -2.80 -1.52
C ILE A 41 2.25 -2.35 -2.99
N ARG A 42 1.16 -2.57 -3.75
CA ARG A 42 1.06 -2.10 -5.14
C ARG A 42 1.22 -0.57 -5.24
N LYS A 43 0.66 0.17 -4.28
CA LYS A 43 0.75 1.64 -4.25
C LYS A 43 2.13 2.14 -3.85
N ILE A 44 2.81 1.50 -2.90
CA ILE A 44 4.21 1.80 -2.54
C ILE A 44 5.12 1.63 -3.76
N ASN A 45 5.02 0.49 -4.45
CA ASN A 45 5.88 0.19 -5.59
C ASN A 45 5.74 1.23 -6.71
N ALA A 46 4.55 1.80 -6.91
CA ALA A 46 4.35 2.84 -7.90
C ALA A 46 5.01 4.18 -7.52
N ILE A 47 5.07 4.53 -6.23
CA ILE A 47 5.83 5.70 -5.78
C ILE A 47 7.33 5.48 -6.02
N SER A 48 7.86 4.28 -5.74
CA SER A 48 9.29 3.99 -5.88
C SER A 48 9.79 4.04 -7.33
N LEU A 49 8.91 3.92 -8.33
CA LEU A 49 9.27 4.10 -9.74
C LEU A 49 9.50 5.57 -10.12
N ASP A 50 9.13 6.51 -9.25
CA ASP A 50 8.94 7.92 -9.59
C ASP A 50 10.07 8.86 -9.10
N GLU A 51 10.89 8.42 -8.14
CA GLU A 51 11.87 9.29 -7.46
C GLU A 51 12.94 9.91 -8.40
N ASN A 52 13.18 9.33 -9.57
CA ASN A 52 14.20 9.79 -10.51
C ASN A 52 13.67 10.64 -11.69
N VAL A 53 12.36 10.78 -11.86
CA VAL A 53 11.77 11.35 -13.09
C VAL A 53 10.95 12.62 -12.82
N ILE A 54 10.52 12.89 -11.60
CA ILE A 54 9.48 13.90 -11.36
C ILE A 54 9.93 15.00 -10.39
N ASP A 55 10.08 16.21 -10.96
CA ASP A 55 9.98 17.50 -10.28
C ASP A 55 8.81 17.48 -9.29
N GLN A 56 9.05 17.84 -8.03
CA GLN A 56 8.21 17.62 -6.84
C GLN A 56 6.73 17.98 -7.04
N ASN A 57 6.00 17.12 -7.74
CA ASN A 57 4.63 17.39 -8.13
C ASN A 57 3.74 17.16 -6.91
N LEU A 58 2.98 18.19 -6.53
CA LEU A 58 1.95 18.15 -5.48
C LEU A 58 0.96 16.98 -5.62
N LYS A 59 0.87 16.37 -6.82
CA LYS A 59 0.01 15.24 -7.15
C LYS A 59 0.49 13.91 -6.54
N ILE A 60 1.78 13.60 -6.60
CA ILE A 60 2.34 12.37 -6.01
C ILE A 60 2.35 12.47 -4.48
N GLN A 61 2.56 13.67 -3.93
CA GLN A 61 2.50 13.91 -2.49
C GLN A 61 1.18 13.46 -1.85
N LYS A 62 0.06 13.49 -2.59
CA LYS A 62 -1.22 12.97 -2.10
C LYS A 62 -1.19 11.45 -1.93
N LEU A 63 -0.60 10.73 -2.87
CA LEU A 63 -0.40 9.28 -2.78
C LEU A 63 0.59 8.94 -1.66
N GLU A 64 1.71 9.65 -1.57
CA GLU A 64 2.72 9.47 -0.50
C GLU A 64 2.11 9.64 0.89
N ARG A 65 1.33 10.70 1.12
CA ARG A 65 0.66 10.93 2.41
C ARG A 65 -0.34 9.81 2.73
N ALA A 66 -1.08 9.32 1.73
CA ALA A 66 -2.03 8.22 1.92
C ALA A 66 -1.31 6.90 2.25
N VAL A 67 -0.19 6.62 1.57
CA VAL A 67 0.68 5.47 1.86
C VAL A 67 1.28 5.58 3.25
N ALA A 68 1.81 6.74 3.63
CA ALA A 68 2.39 6.99 4.95
C ALA A 68 1.35 6.79 6.06
N LEU A 69 0.14 7.33 5.91
CA LEU A 69 -0.96 7.10 6.85
C LEU A 69 -1.32 5.60 6.93
N SER A 70 -1.26 4.88 5.81
CA SER A 70 -1.57 3.45 5.76
C SER A 70 -0.49 2.56 6.40
N GLN A 71 0.70 3.08 6.69
CA GLN A 71 1.71 2.40 7.51
C GLN A 71 1.40 2.42 9.01
N HIS A 72 0.37 3.17 9.44
CA HIS A 72 -0.08 3.16 10.83
C HIS A 72 -0.28 1.72 11.32
N HIS A 73 0.11 1.45 12.56
CA HIS A 73 0.10 0.10 13.13
C HIS A 73 -1.31 -0.47 13.39
N ASP A 74 -2.39 0.28 13.10
CA ASP A 74 -3.76 -0.26 12.97
C ASP A 74 -4.31 -0.26 11.54
N ALA A 75 -3.56 0.32 10.62
CA ALA A 75 -3.86 0.30 9.19
C ALA A 75 -3.27 -0.97 8.58
N ILE A 76 -1.95 -1.02 8.35
CA ILE A 76 -1.30 -2.13 7.63
C ILE A 76 -1.41 -3.48 8.34
N THR A 77 -1.55 -3.47 9.67
CA THR A 77 -1.78 -4.67 10.48
C THR A 77 -3.20 -5.23 10.30
N GLY A 78 -4.14 -4.42 9.81
CA GLY A 78 -5.53 -4.80 9.65
C GLY A 78 -6.31 -4.91 10.97
N THR A 79 -5.86 -4.25 12.04
CA THR A 79 -6.51 -4.26 13.36
C THR A 79 -7.54 -3.13 13.56
N SER A 80 -7.69 -2.22 12.59
CA SER A 80 -8.74 -1.20 12.60
C SER A 80 -10.14 -1.76 12.29
N LYS A 81 -11.18 -1.03 12.75
CA LYS A 81 -12.58 -1.30 12.38
C LYS A 81 -12.78 -1.19 10.86
N ASP A 82 -13.74 -1.93 10.31
CA ASP A 82 -13.99 -1.97 8.87
C ASP A 82 -14.26 -0.60 8.25
N ALA A 83 -15.01 0.27 8.94
CA ALA A 83 -15.25 1.64 8.46
C ALA A 83 -13.96 2.45 8.32
N VAL A 84 -12.99 2.25 9.22
CA VAL A 84 -11.68 2.90 9.20
C VAL A 84 -10.80 2.31 8.10
N THR A 85 -10.81 0.98 7.92
CA THR A 85 -10.14 0.35 6.77
C THR A 85 -10.67 0.88 5.44
N LYS A 86 -11.99 1.02 5.31
CA LYS A 86 -12.61 1.61 4.10
C LYS A 86 -12.14 3.05 3.87
N ASP A 87 -11.92 3.84 4.92
CA ASP A 87 -11.35 5.19 4.79
C ASP A 87 -9.88 5.15 4.30
N TYR A 88 -9.05 4.26 4.85
CA TYR A 88 -7.68 4.07 4.34
C TYR A 88 -7.67 3.71 2.85
N ILE A 89 -8.52 2.77 2.42
CA ILE A 89 -8.67 2.39 1.01
C ILE A 89 -9.06 3.61 0.16
N ARG A 90 -10.08 4.37 0.58
CA ARG A 90 -10.52 5.57 -0.16
C ARG A 90 -9.41 6.61 -0.29
N ARG A 91 -8.62 6.83 0.75
CA ARG A 91 -7.48 7.77 0.72
C ARG A 91 -6.40 7.30 -0.25
N LEU A 92 -6.06 6.00 -0.24
CA LEU A 92 -5.10 5.42 -1.18
C LEU A 92 -5.57 5.55 -2.63
N LEU A 93 -6.83 5.24 -2.92
CA LEU A 93 -7.40 5.35 -4.26
C LEU A 93 -7.42 6.81 -4.74
N ARG A 94 -7.87 7.75 -3.90
CA ARG A 94 -7.83 9.19 -4.24
C ARG A 94 -6.42 9.72 -4.45
N GLY A 95 -5.46 9.26 -3.65
CA GLY A 95 -4.04 9.59 -3.83
C GLY A 95 -3.53 9.05 -5.16
N TRP A 96 -3.90 7.82 -5.50
CA TRP A 96 -3.53 7.19 -6.77
C TRP A 96 -4.11 7.93 -7.97
N ASP A 97 -5.41 8.27 -7.93
CA ASP A 97 -6.07 9.04 -8.99
C ASP A 97 -5.33 10.37 -9.25
N ALA A 98 -4.85 11.02 -8.19
CA ALA A 98 -4.07 12.24 -8.32
C ALA A 98 -2.68 11.98 -8.93
N GLY A 99 -1.99 10.92 -8.52
CA GLY A 99 -0.64 10.57 -8.97
C GLY A 99 -0.56 9.92 -10.35
N GLU A 100 -1.62 9.29 -10.85
CA GLU A 100 -1.63 8.55 -12.11
C GLU A 100 -1.28 9.42 -13.32
N THR A 101 -1.74 10.67 -13.35
CA THR A 101 -1.35 11.61 -14.41
C THR A 101 0.16 11.84 -14.42
N SER A 102 0.78 11.96 -13.25
CA SER A 102 2.23 12.16 -13.13
C SER A 102 2.99 10.92 -13.60
N LEU A 103 2.54 9.73 -13.21
CA LEU A 103 3.13 8.46 -13.63
C LEU A 103 3.04 8.26 -15.16
N ASN A 104 1.89 8.58 -15.78
CA ASN A 104 1.73 8.51 -17.24
C ASN A 104 2.65 9.51 -17.98
N ASN A 105 2.86 10.69 -17.41
CA ASN A 105 3.80 11.66 -17.97
C ASN A 105 5.25 11.15 -17.89
N ALA A 106 5.66 10.58 -16.76
CA ALA A 106 6.98 9.95 -16.63
C ALA A 106 7.19 8.81 -17.61
N LEU A 107 6.19 7.95 -17.82
CA LEU A 107 6.27 6.85 -18.79
C LEU A 107 6.43 7.37 -20.23
N THR A 108 5.79 8.50 -20.57
CA THR A 108 5.98 9.14 -21.87
C THR A 108 7.44 9.60 -22.08
N LEU A 109 8.09 10.14 -21.04
CA LEU A 109 9.50 10.56 -21.09
C LEU A 109 10.47 9.38 -21.25
N LEU A 110 10.16 8.24 -20.64
CA LEU A 110 10.97 7.02 -20.71
C LEU A 110 10.76 6.23 -22.02
N SER A 111 9.84 6.66 -22.89
CA SER A 111 9.52 5.93 -24.12
C SER A 111 10.68 5.96 -25.12
N PRO A 112 11.25 4.79 -25.50
CA PRO A 112 12.50 4.69 -26.26
C PRO A 112 12.41 5.06 -27.75
N SER A 113 11.28 5.59 -28.25
CA SER A 113 11.07 5.71 -29.71
C SER A 113 10.61 7.07 -30.24
N GLY A 114 10.59 8.13 -29.43
CA GLY A 114 10.14 9.47 -29.90
C GLY A 114 8.70 9.49 -30.44
N LYS A 115 7.96 8.39 -30.28
CA LYS A 115 6.52 8.33 -30.54
C LYS A 115 5.83 8.97 -29.36
N ASN A 116 5.01 9.97 -29.64
CA ASN A 116 4.16 10.61 -28.65
C ASN A 116 3.15 9.57 -28.15
N MET A 117 3.47 8.88 -27.04
CA MET A 117 2.59 7.90 -26.42
C MET A 117 1.49 8.63 -25.66
N GLN A 118 0.51 9.13 -26.40
CA GLN A 118 -0.67 9.75 -25.82
C GLN A 118 -1.63 8.67 -25.33
N ASN A 119 -2.30 8.93 -24.21
CA ASN A 119 -3.33 8.08 -23.62
C ASN A 119 -2.84 6.73 -23.07
N LEU A 120 -1.65 6.70 -22.45
CA LEU A 120 -1.28 5.60 -21.57
C LEU A 120 -2.32 5.44 -20.45
N LYS A 121 -2.75 4.21 -20.23
CA LYS A 121 -3.74 3.85 -19.21
C LYS A 121 -3.18 2.75 -18.33
N ILE A 122 -3.40 2.85 -17.02
CA ILE A 122 -2.98 1.82 -16.08
C ILE A 122 -4.16 0.93 -15.74
N CYS A 123 -4.05 -0.36 -16.07
CA CYS A 123 -5.04 -1.38 -15.72
C CYS A 123 -4.99 -1.68 -14.21
N ARG A 124 -6.00 -1.24 -13.46
CA ARG A 124 -6.02 -1.39 -11.98
C ARG A 124 -6.47 -2.79 -11.52
N GLN A 125 -7.31 -3.45 -12.31
CA GLN A 125 -8.00 -4.70 -11.97
C GLN A 125 -7.45 -5.92 -12.74
N MET A 126 -6.16 -5.93 -13.09
CA MET A 126 -5.55 -7.07 -13.79
C MET A 126 -5.69 -8.40 -13.02
N ASN A 127 -5.84 -8.37 -11.69
CA ASN A 127 -6.11 -9.57 -10.89
C ASN A 127 -7.51 -10.16 -11.10
N GLU A 128 -8.44 -9.38 -11.65
CA GLU A 128 -9.80 -9.79 -12.02
C GLU A 128 -9.94 -9.93 -13.54
N THR A 129 -8.82 -10.00 -14.28
CA THR A 129 -8.79 -10.03 -15.74
C THR A 129 -9.49 -8.82 -16.41
N ASP A 130 -9.51 -7.69 -15.71
CA ASP A 130 -10.19 -6.47 -16.15
C ASP A 130 -9.21 -5.27 -16.31
N CYS A 131 -9.44 -4.47 -17.35
CA CYS A 131 -8.73 -3.23 -17.66
C CYS A 131 -9.69 -2.13 -18.19
N HIS A 132 -10.82 -1.93 -17.52
CA HIS A 132 -11.71 -0.79 -17.77
C HIS A 132 -11.38 0.43 -16.88
N ASP A 133 -11.84 1.61 -17.31
CA ASP A 133 -11.48 2.92 -16.74
C ASP A 133 -12.22 3.31 -15.45
N GLU A 134 -13.25 2.57 -15.03
CA GLU A 134 -14.14 3.01 -13.95
C GLU A 134 -13.95 2.21 -12.65
N LEU A 135 -13.46 2.90 -11.61
CA LEU A 135 -13.85 2.55 -10.25
C LEU A 135 -15.33 2.88 -10.09
N MET A 136 -16.19 1.87 -10.18
CA MET A 136 -17.56 1.99 -9.66
C MET A 136 -17.49 2.53 -8.22
N GLY A 137 -18.25 3.60 -7.97
CA GLY A 137 -18.12 4.51 -6.82
C GLY A 137 -18.26 3.91 -5.41
#